data_AF-A0A960U469-F1
#
_entry.id   AF-A0A960U469-F1
#
_cell.length_a   1.000
_cell.length_b   1.000
_cell.length_c   1.000
_cell.angle_alpha   90.00
_cell.angle_beta   90.00
_cell.angle_gamma   90.00
#
_symmetry.space_group_name_H-M   'P 1'
#
loop_
_entity.id
_entity.type
_entity.pdbx_description
1 polymer ?
#
loop_
_entity_poly.entity_id
_entity_poly.type
_entity_poly.pdbx_seq_one_letter_code
_entity_poly.pdbx_strand_id
1 'polypeptide(L)'
;MSDTSANNALLLPAFDEVRAHLRSEPSDLAVSGLRGAAQAMALAQVLAAHDGPILVQTADGAAAKRLMGDLTALLAGSPTAERLFLYPPFDVAPFESLSPHNSIVAGRMAALAALQRPRSNAVVFAPVGALLKRVVPR
;
A
#
# COMPACT_ATOMS: atom_id res chain seq x y z
N MET A 1 13.65 21.54 -14.12
CA MET A 1 14.26 20.76 -15.21
C MET A 1 15.24 19.82 -14.54
N SER A 2 14.96 18.55 -14.29
CA SER A 2 14.50 17.51 -15.22
C SER A 2 14.09 16.28 -14.40
N ASP A 3 12.82 15.88 -14.43
CA ASP A 3 12.39 14.55 -13.94
C ASP A 3 11.06 14.08 -14.55
N THR A 4 10.75 14.55 -15.76
CA THR A 4 9.53 14.15 -16.49
C THR A 4 9.71 12.82 -17.24
N SER A 5 10.93 12.32 -17.40
CA SER A 5 11.21 11.14 -18.24
C SER A 5 10.96 9.79 -17.53
N ALA A 6 11.13 9.70 -16.21
CA ALA A 6 10.93 8.43 -15.49
C ALA A 6 9.44 8.06 -15.31
N ASN A 7 8.56 9.07 -15.30
CA ASN A 7 7.14 8.87 -14.98
C ASN A 7 6.30 8.36 -16.18
N ASN A 8 6.85 8.39 -17.40
CA ASN A 8 6.12 8.01 -18.62
C ASN A 8 6.09 6.48 -18.86
N ALA A 9 7.05 5.74 -18.30
CA ALA A 9 7.17 4.28 -18.52
C ALA A 9 6.05 3.46 -17.82
N LEU A 10 5.37 4.06 -16.86
CA LEU A 10 4.25 3.43 -16.17
C LEU A 10 2.90 3.69 -16.88
N LEU A 11 2.82 4.60 -17.85
CA LEU A 11 1.55 4.99 -18.48
C LEU A 11 1.13 3.99 -19.56
N LEU A 12 0.64 2.82 -19.13
CA LEU A 12 0.07 1.84 -20.04
C LEU A 12 -1.39 2.19 -20.39
N PRO A 13 -1.79 2.11 -21.68
CA PRO A 13 -3.16 2.38 -22.12
C PRO A 13 -4.20 1.50 -21.42
N ALA A 14 -3.80 0.28 -21.03
CA ALA A 14 -4.66 -0.68 -20.32
C ALA A 14 -5.19 -0.16 -18.97
N PHE A 15 -4.63 0.92 -18.41
CA PHE A 15 -5.08 1.52 -17.15
C PHE A 15 -5.62 2.94 -17.30
N ASP A 16 -5.87 3.41 -18.52
CA ASP A 16 -6.41 4.77 -18.74
C ASP A 16 -7.79 4.95 -18.10
N GLU A 17 -8.65 3.92 -18.16
CA GLU A 17 -9.96 3.93 -17.52
C GLU A 17 -9.85 4.04 -15.99
N VAL A 18 -8.93 3.27 -15.40
CA VAL A 18 -8.65 3.34 -13.95
C VAL A 18 -8.20 4.75 -13.57
N ARG A 19 -7.30 5.36 -14.35
CA ARG A 19 -6.83 6.73 -14.10
C ARG A 19 -7.91 7.78 -14.27
N ALA A 20 -8.76 7.64 -15.29
CA ALA A 20 -9.88 8.57 -15.51
C ALA A 20 -10.85 8.53 -14.32
N HIS A 21 -11.16 7.32 -13.84
CA HIS A 21 -12.03 7.12 -12.69
C HIS A 21 -11.45 7.72 -11.40
N LEU A 22 -10.16 7.53 -11.13
CA LEU A 22 -9.50 8.07 -9.94
C LEU A 22 -9.47 9.61 -9.88
N ARG A 23 -9.62 10.29 -11.03
CA ARG A 23 -9.71 11.76 -11.11
C ARG A 23 -11.15 12.28 -11.00
N SER A 24 -12.13 11.39 -11.09
CA SER A 24 -13.55 11.71 -10.95
C SER A 24 -13.99 11.66 -9.48
N GLU A 25 -15.29 11.84 -9.21
CA GLU A 25 -15.81 11.79 -7.84
C GLU A 25 -15.57 10.43 -7.17
N PRO A 26 -15.35 10.39 -5.84
CA PRO A 26 -15.06 9.16 -5.11
C PRO A 26 -16.17 8.12 -5.34
N SER A 27 -15.82 7.02 -6.00
CA SER A 27 -16.75 5.95 -6.32
C SER A 27 -16.01 4.62 -6.44
N ASP A 28 -16.73 3.52 -6.17
CA ASP A 28 -16.17 2.19 -6.18
C ASP A 28 -15.79 1.76 -7.61
N LEU A 29 -14.56 1.26 -7.77
CA LEU A 29 -14.05 0.73 -9.03
C LEU A 29 -13.63 -0.73 -8.85
N ALA A 30 -14.23 -1.62 -9.63
CA ALA A 30 -13.85 -3.03 -9.67
C ALA A 30 -12.97 -3.31 -10.89
N VAL A 31 -11.71 -3.71 -10.65
CA VAL A 31 -10.78 -4.12 -11.72
C VAL A 31 -10.54 -5.63 -11.60
N SER A 32 -10.70 -6.36 -12.71
CA SER A 32 -10.49 -7.81 -12.76
C SER A 32 -9.38 -8.17 -13.76
N GLY A 33 -8.92 -9.42 -13.73
CA GLY A 33 -7.87 -9.90 -14.64
C GLY A 33 -6.43 -9.52 -14.26
N LEU A 34 -6.22 -8.83 -13.13
CA LEU A 34 -4.90 -8.48 -12.63
C LEU A 34 -4.16 -9.71 -12.11
N ARG A 35 -3.17 -10.21 -12.87
CA ARG A 35 -2.33 -11.36 -12.51
C ARG A 35 -0.87 -10.96 -12.36
N GLY A 36 -0.18 -11.55 -11.38
CA GLY A 36 1.24 -11.27 -11.12
C GLY A 36 1.50 -9.78 -10.90
N ALA A 37 2.52 -9.24 -11.57
CA ALA A 37 2.93 -7.85 -11.47
C ALA A 37 1.86 -6.83 -11.92
N ALA A 38 0.82 -7.25 -12.65
CA ALA A 38 -0.26 -6.35 -13.07
C ALA A 38 -0.97 -5.69 -11.87
N GLN A 39 -1.01 -6.35 -10.71
CA GLN A 39 -1.55 -5.76 -9.48
C GLN A 39 -0.70 -4.58 -8.99
N ALA A 40 0.63 -4.73 -8.99
CA ALA A 40 1.56 -3.68 -8.61
C ALA A 40 1.54 -2.51 -9.62
N MET A 41 1.41 -2.83 -10.91
CA MET A 41 1.31 -1.81 -11.96
C MET A 41 0.01 -1.01 -11.87
N ALA A 42 -1.12 -1.66 -11.61
CA ALA A 42 -2.39 -1.00 -11.35
C ALA A 42 -2.28 -0.07 -10.14
N LEU A 43 -1.71 -0.57 -9.04
CA LEU A 43 -1.49 0.21 -7.83
C LEU A 43 -0.57 1.41 -8.09
N ALA A 44 0.49 1.27 -8.89
CA ALA A 44 1.36 2.39 -9.27
C ALA A 44 0.59 3.50 -10.01
N GLN A 45 -0.42 3.17 -10.82
CA GLN A 45 -1.30 4.19 -11.42
C GLN A 45 -2.11 4.93 -10.36
N VAL A 46 -2.63 4.20 -9.37
CA VAL A 46 -3.36 4.78 -8.25
C VAL A 46 -2.46 5.76 -7.49
N LEU A 47 -1.22 5.36 -7.19
CA LEU A 47 -0.26 6.22 -6.51
C LEU A 47 0.10 7.48 -7.31
N ALA A 48 0.13 7.39 -8.63
CA ALA A 48 0.42 8.54 -9.49
C ALA A 48 -0.76 9.53 -9.60
N ALA A 49 -1.99 9.05 -9.40
CA ALA A 49 -3.21 9.84 -9.54
C ALA A 49 -3.75 10.39 -8.21
N HIS A 50 -3.36 9.81 -7.07
CA HIS A 50 -3.88 10.17 -5.75
C HIS A 50 -2.79 10.80 -4.86
N ASP A 51 -3.04 12.02 -4.39
CA ASP A 51 -2.16 12.74 -3.47
C ASP A 51 -2.68 12.62 -2.03
N GLY A 52 -2.49 11.45 -1.44
CA GLY A 52 -2.94 11.13 -0.08
C GLY A 52 -2.55 9.73 0.38
N PRO A 53 -2.89 9.35 1.63
CA PRO A 53 -2.52 8.07 2.18
C PRO A 53 -3.41 6.96 1.62
N ILE A 54 -2.81 5.81 1.31
CA ILE A 54 -3.51 4.67 0.71
C ILE A 54 -3.36 3.45 1.61
N LEU A 55 -4.49 2.80 1.89
CA LEU A 55 -4.52 1.50 2.54
C LEU A 55 -4.75 0.41 1.49
N VAL A 56 -3.78 -0.50 1.37
CA VAL A 56 -3.86 -1.68 0.52
C VAL A 56 -4.23 -2.88 1.38
N GLN A 57 -5.50 -3.29 1.31
CA GLN A 57 -5.96 -4.50 1.99
C GLN A 57 -5.60 -5.75 1.16
N THR A 58 -5.04 -6.76 1.81
CA THR A 58 -4.77 -8.08 1.19
C THR A 58 -5.43 -9.22 1.95
N ALA A 59 -5.54 -10.39 1.31
CA ALA A 59 -6.09 -11.58 1.93
C ALA A 59 -5.23 -12.07 3.12
N ASP A 60 -3.91 -12.05 2.97
CA ASP A 60 -2.97 -12.50 3.98
C ASP A 60 -1.62 -11.75 3.90
N GLY A 61 -0.74 -12.04 4.86
CA GLY A 61 0.56 -11.39 4.98
C GLY A 61 1.54 -11.75 3.86
N ALA A 62 1.40 -12.93 3.25
CA ALA A 62 2.25 -13.33 2.11
C ALA A 62 1.88 -12.53 0.86
N ALA A 63 0.57 -12.35 0.60
CA ALA A 63 0.06 -11.48 -0.46
C ALA A 63 0.47 -10.01 -0.25
N ALA A 64 0.41 -9.51 0.98
CA ALA A 64 0.88 -8.15 1.32
C ALA A 64 2.37 -7.97 0.97
N LYS A 65 3.23 -8.89 1.44
CA LYS A 65 4.67 -8.83 1.19
C LYS A 65 5.01 -8.97 -0.29
N ARG A 66 4.35 -9.89 -1.01
CA ARG A 66 4.56 -10.08 -2.45
C ARG A 66 4.21 -8.83 -3.23
N LEU A 67 2.99 -8.30 -3.04
CA LEU A 67 2.53 -7.11 -3.75
C LEU A 67 3.38 -5.88 -3.43
N MET A 68 3.73 -5.70 -2.15
CA MET A 68 4.63 -4.63 -1.74
C MET A 68 6.01 -4.79 -2.38
N GLY A 69 6.57 -6.00 -2.43
CA GLY A 69 7.86 -6.27 -3.08
C GLY A 69 7.83 -6.00 -4.58
N ASP A 70 6.81 -6.45 -5.29
CA ASP A 70 6.60 -6.19 -6.72
C ASP A 70 6.51 -4.68 -6.98
N LEU A 71 5.78 -3.95 -6.14
CA LEU A 71 5.66 -2.50 -6.25
C LEU A 71 6.97 -1.78 -5.92
N THR A 72 7.70 -2.20 -4.88
CA THR A 72 9.01 -1.65 -4.54
C THR A 72 9.99 -1.82 -5.70
N ALA A 73 10.02 -2.99 -6.34
CA ALA A 73 10.86 -3.25 -7.50
C ALA A 73 10.47 -2.37 -8.69
N LEU A 74 9.17 -2.20 -8.94
CA LEU A 74 8.65 -1.34 -10.01
C LEU A 74 8.97 0.14 -9.79
N LEU A 75 8.98 0.59 -8.53
CA LEU A 75 9.26 1.97 -8.13
C LEU A 75 10.74 2.20 -7.77
N ALA A 76 11.64 1.27 -8.10
CA ALA A 76 13.04 1.40 -7.77
C ALA A 76 13.63 2.72 -8.29
N GLY A 77 14.26 3.50 -7.41
CA GLY A 77 14.78 4.84 -7.72
C GLY A 77 13.77 5.98 -7.60
N SER A 78 12.50 5.70 -7.28
CA SER A 78 11.49 6.72 -6.97
C SER A 78 11.41 6.99 -5.46
N PRO A 79 11.28 8.25 -5.02
CA PRO A 79 10.99 8.59 -3.61
C PRO A 79 9.69 7.97 -3.09
N THR A 80 8.78 7.56 -3.98
CA THR A 80 7.53 6.87 -3.62
C THR A 80 7.80 5.50 -2.99
N ALA A 81 8.88 4.82 -3.35
CA ALA A 81 9.24 3.52 -2.78
C ALA A 81 9.56 3.60 -1.27
N GLU A 82 10.04 4.74 -0.78
CA GLU A 82 10.36 4.97 0.64
C GLU A 82 9.10 5.16 1.50
N ARG A 83 7.93 5.30 0.88
CA ARG A 83 6.65 5.56 1.56
C ARG A 83 5.78 4.32 1.66
N LEU A 84 6.32 3.15 1.33
CA LEU A 84 5.63 1.86 1.41
C LEU A 84 5.87 1.24 2.80
N PHE A 85 4.80 0.91 3.50
CA PHE A 85 4.85 0.32 4.85
C PHE A 85 4.03 -0.96 4.90
N LEU A 86 4.53 -1.96 5.64
CA LEU A 86 3.76 -3.14 5.98
C LEU A 86 3.13 -2.94 7.37
N TYR A 87 1.84 -3.21 7.49
CA TYR A 87 1.14 -3.30 8.76
C TYR A 87 0.83 -4.77 9.08
N PRO A 88 1.75 -5.48 9.77
CA PRO A 88 1.60 -6.91 9.97
C PRO A 88 0.52 -7.25 11.02
N PRO A 89 -0.07 -8.46 10.94
CA PRO A 89 -0.87 -8.99 12.03
C PRO A 89 0.03 -9.26 13.24
N PHE A 90 -0.58 -9.44 14.41
CA PHE A 90 0.16 -9.96 15.56
C PHE A 90 0.58 -11.41 15.28
N ASP A 91 1.78 -11.75 15.74
CA ASP A 91 2.39 -13.09 15.67
C ASP A 91 2.05 -13.97 16.87
N VAL A 92 1.22 -13.47 17.79
CA VAL A 92 0.66 -14.18 18.94
C VAL A 92 -0.86 -14.26 18.83
N ALA A 93 -1.41 -15.38 19.29
CA ALA A 93 -2.85 -15.59 19.29
C ALA A 93 -3.55 -14.65 20.29
N PRO A 94 -4.85 -14.36 20.11
CA PRO A 94 -5.63 -13.68 21.14
C PRO A 94 -5.59 -14.45 22.46
N PHE A 95 -5.37 -13.73 23.57
CA PHE A 95 -5.31 -14.27 24.94
C PHE A 95 -4.14 -15.21 25.25
N GLU A 96 -3.13 -15.24 24.39
CA GLU A 96 -1.88 -15.94 24.67
C GLU A 96 -1.01 -15.11 25.62
N SER A 97 -0.38 -15.75 26.62
CA SER A 97 0.50 -15.09 27.60
C SER A 97 1.89 -14.74 27.03
N LEU A 98 1.97 -14.47 25.73
CA LEU A 98 3.18 -14.08 25.03
C LEU A 98 3.01 -12.68 24.47
N SER A 99 4.06 -11.87 24.62
CA SER A 99 4.13 -10.58 23.95
C SER A 99 4.46 -10.77 22.47
N PRO A 100 3.86 -9.99 21.56
CA PRO A 100 4.26 -9.96 20.17
C PRO A 100 5.74 -9.63 20.02
N HIS A 101 6.39 -10.16 18.97
CA HIS A 101 7.80 -9.87 18.74
C HIS A 101 8.02 -8.37 18.48
N ASN A 102 9.12 -7.80 18.99
CA ASN A 102 9.42 -6.37 18.92
C ASN A 102 9.40 -5.82 17.48
N SER A 103 9.82 -6.62 16.50
CA SER A 103 9.79 -6.24 15.09
C SER A 103 8.37 -6.05 14.54
N ILE A 104 7.40 -6.85 15.00
CA ILE A 104 5.98 -6.72 14.64
C ILE A 104 5.41 -5.44 15.22
N VAL A 105 5.66 -5.18 16.50
CA VAL A 105 5.22 -3.95 17.17
C VAL A 105 5.83 -2.72 16.49
N ALA A 106 7.14 -2.72 16.24
CA ALA A 106 7.83 -1.63 15.56
C ALA A 106 7.27 -1.37 14.15
N GLY A 107 7.04 -2.41 13.36
CA GLY A 107 6.45 -2.29 12.03
C GLY A 107 5.04 -1.69 12.06
N ARG A 108 4.20 -2.13 13.00
CA ARG A 108 2.85 -1.56 13.19
C ARG A 108 2.90 -0.09 13.58
N MET A 109 3.79 0.26 14.51
CA MET A 109 3.97 1.66 14.94
C MET A 109 4.50 2.54 13.80
N ALA A 110 5.44 2.04 12.99
CA ALA A 110 5.94 2.75 11.83
C ALA A 110 4.84 3.05 10.80
N ALA A 111 4.01 2.05 10.47
CA ALA A 111 2.89 2.23 9.53
C ALA A 111 1.84 3.20 10.07
N LEU A 112 1.45 3.08 11.35
CA LEU A 112 0.51 4.01 11.97
C LEU A 112 1.10 5.42 12.02
N ALA A 113 2.35 5.58 12.48
CA ALA A 113 3.01 6.88 12.52
C ALA A 113 3.11 7.53 11.12
N ALA A 114 3.34 6.74 10.07
CA ALA A 114 3.37 7.23 8.70
C ALA A 114 2.01 7.76 8.24
N LEU A 115 0.92 7.04 8.46
CA LEU A 115 -0.45 7.49 8.16
C LEU A 115 -0.83 8.77 8.91
N GLN A 116 -0.24 8.93 10.08
CA GLN A 116 -0.53 10.00 11.02
C GLN A 116 0.17 11.33 10.73
N ARG A 117 1.10 11.37 9.76
CA ARG A 117 1.83 12.59 9.38
C ARG A 117 0.90 13.56 8.62
N PRO A 118 1.03 14.89 8.82
CA PRO A 118 0.34 15.87 7.99
C PRO A 118 0.71 15.69 6.51
N ARG A 119 -0.28 15.73 5.61
CA ARG A 119 -0.08 15.49 4.16
C ARG A 119 0.67 14.17 3.87
N SER A 120 0.32 13.12 4.61
CA SER A 120 0.90 11.81 4.42
C SER A 120 0.50 11.22 3.07
N ASN A 121 1.49 10.80 2.29
CA ASN A 121 1.30 9.96 1.10
C ASN A 121 1.78 8.54 1.38
N ALA A 122 1.58 8.07 2.61
CA ALA A 122 1.98 6.72 3.03
C ALA A 122 1.10 5.67 2.37
N VAL A 123 1.72 4.60 1.88
CA VAL A 123 1.02 3.44 1.32
C VAL A 123 1.21 2.28 2.28
N VAL A 124 0.12 1.85 2.93
CA VAL A 124 0.16 0.82 3.96
C VAL A 124 -0.46 -0.47 3.45
N PHE A 125 0.33 -1.54 3.42
CA PHE A 125 -0.13 -2.89 3.09
C PHE A 125 -0.57 -3.61 4.36
N ALA A 126 -1.86 -3.92 4.46
CA ALA A 126 -2.45 -4.55 5.63
C ALA A 126 -3.24 -5.79 5.24
N PRO A 127 -2.85 -7.00 5.67
CA PRO A 127 -3.70 -8.16 5.50
C PRO A 127 -4.97 -8.03 6.35
N VAL A 128 -6.06 -8.64 5.91
CA VAL A 128 -7.37 -8.56 6.59
C VAL A 128 -7.26 -8.88 8.08
N GLY A 129 -6.50 -9.92 8.46
CA GLY A 129 -6.28 -10.30 9.86
C GLY A 129 -5.60 -9.22 10.71
N ALA A 130 -4.81 -8.32 10.12
CA ALA A 130 -4.19 -7.21 10.83
C ALA A 130 -5.18 -6.07 11.13
N LEU A 131 -6.21 -5.90 10.29
CA LEU A 131 -7.22 -4.84 10.39
C LEU A 131 -8.35 -5.16 11.37
N LEU A 132 -8.57 -6.44 11.67
CA LEU A 132 -9.64 -6.87 12.58
C LEU A 132 -9.42 -6.46 14.05
N LYS A 133 -8.17 -6.15 14.44
CA LYS A 133 -7.88 -5.67 15.80
C LYS A 133 -7.95 -4.15 15.86
N ARG A 134 -8.75 -3.63 16.80
CA ARG A 134 -8.83 -2.18 17.10
C ARG A 134 -7.45 -1.66 17.52
N VAL A 135 -7.16 -0.43 17.10
CA VAL A 135 -5.98 0.32 17.55
C VAL A 135 -6.38 1.33 18.61
N VAL A 136 -5.41 1.79 19.40
CA VAL A 136 -5.63 2.86 20.37
C VAL A 136 -6.05 4.12 19.61
N PRO A 137 -7.18 4.75 19.98
CA PRO A 137 -7.64 5.98 19.35
C PRO A 137 -6.65 7.12 19.62
N ARG A 138 -6.68 8.14 18.76
CA ARG A 138 -5.91 9.37 18.93
C ARG A 138 -6.76 10.41 19.65
#